data_AF-A0AAU2YY61-F1
#
_entry.id   AF-A0AAU2YY61-F1
#
_cell.length_a   1.000
_cell.length_b   1.000
_cell.length_c   1.000
_cell.angle_alpha   90.00
_cell.angle_beta   90.00
_cell.angle_gamma   90.00
#
_symmetry.space_group_name_H-M   'P 1'
#
loop_
_entity.id
_entity.type
_entity.pdbx_description
1 polymer ?
#
loop_
_entity_poly.entity_id
_entity_poly.type
_entity_poly.pdbx_seq_one_letter_code
_entity_poly.pdbx_strand_id
1 'polypeptide(L)'
;MGEEIGHPALAGGAWPVIGVRVRREGRGLRAASWRPAPYTVLEDVLLPCTWAELEGLARIAVGQSRARVYVRELADAGPLLVLCLRGSPGAVQVEGPLAPVAEPLAARTRAAVLCVAAVHRAAGRTGQAQVWRARARQILKARRSARRGRSVRTASAGLPSLGHRR
;
A
#
# COMPACT_ATOMS: atom_id res chain seq x y z
N MET A 1 2.69 -0.69 27.93
CA MET A 1 3.44 -1.82 27.35
C MET A 1 2.45 -2.69 26.61
N GLY A 2 2.30 -2.46 25.30
CA GLY A 2 1.41 -3.29 24.48
C GLY A 2 2.17 -4.53 24.07
N GLU A 3 1.63 -5.69 24.42
CA GLU A 3 2.11 -7.00 23.98
C GLU A 3 2.26 -6.97 22.46
N GLU A 4 3.51 -6.97 21.97
CA GLU A 4 3.84 -6.94 20.56
C GLU A 4 3.46 -8.31 19.99
N ILE A 5 2.23 -8.41 19.51
CA ILE A 5 1.85 -9.48 18.61
C ILE A 5 2.88 -9.43 17.48
N GLY A 6 3.76 -10.43 17.43
CA GLY A 6 4.79 -10.54 16.41
C GLY A 6 4.16 -10.31 15.03
N HIS A 7 4.88 -9.60 14.18
CA HIS A 7 4.42 -9.18 12.85
C HIS A 7 3.68 -10.36 12.18
N PRO A 8 2.37 -10.31 11.90
CA PRO A 8 1.57 -11.50 11.56
C PRO A 8 2.03 -12.27 10.31
N ALA A 9 2.83 -11.67 9.42
CA ALA A 9 3.52 -12.42 8.37
C ALA A 9 4.65 -13.35 8.89
N LEU A 10 5.15 -13.12 10.10
CA LEU A 10 6.10 -13.96 10.83
C LEU A 10 5.41 -15.10 11.58
N ALA A 11 4.10 -14.99 11.79
CA ALA A 11 3.29 -16.03 12.41
C ALA A 11 2.86 -17.13 11.41
N GLY A 12 3.48 -17.20 10.22
CA GLY A 12 3.23 -18.22 9.19
C GLY A 12 1.90 -18.10 8.45
N GLY A 13 1.10 -17.07 8.72
CA GLY A 13 -0.16 -16.82 8.02
C GLY A 13 0.06 -16.22 6.63
N ALA A 14 -0.84 -16.54 5.68
CA ALA A 14 -0.84 -15.94 4.35
C ALA A 14 -1.13 -14.43 4.45
N TRP A 15 -0.06 -13.63 4.48
CA TRP A 15 -0.16 -12.19 4.55
C TRP A 15 -0.28 -11.59 3.15
N PRO A 16 -1.11 -10.56 2.93
CA PRO A 16 -1.22 -9.94 1.62
C PRO A 16 0.11 -9.29 1.20
N VAL A 17 0.66 -9.79 0.11
CA VAL A 17 1.86 -9.26 -0.56
C VAL A 17 1.50 -8.14 -1.52
N ILE A 18 2.44 -7.35 -2.01
CA ILE A 18 2.28 -6.41 -3.11
C ILE A 18 3.45 -6.54 -4.06
N GLY A 19 3.14 -6.61 -5.36
CA GLY A 19 4.18 -6.74 -6.38
C GLY A 19 5.01 -5.47 -6.47
N VAL A 20 6.30 -5.59 -6.16
CA VAL A 20 7.32 -4.56 -6.35
C VAL A 20 8.53 -5.23 -6.96
N ARG A 21 9.13 -4.67 -8.01
CA ARG A 21 10.42 -5.14 -8.51
C ARG A 21 11.48 -4.73 -7.52
N VAL A 22 12.23 -5.71 -7.04
CA VAL A 22 13.36 -5.45 -6.15
C VAL A 22 14.65 -5.85 -6.84
N ARG A 23 15.68 -5.01 -6.75
CA ARG A 23 17.05 -5.34 -7.14
C ARG A 23 17.91 -5.39 -5.88
N ARG A 24 18.59 -6.51 -5.68
CA ARG A 24 19.56 -6.71 -4.60
C ARG A 24 20.99 -6.66 -5.14
N GLU A 25 21.91 -6.25 -4.29
CA GLU A 25 23.36 -6.25 -4.54
C GLU A 25 24.05 -6.86 -3.32
N GLY A 26 24.71 -8.01 -3.51
CA GLY A 26 25.16 -8.83 -2.38
C GLY A 26 23.98 -9.23 -1.48
N ARG A 27 24.06 -8.90 -0.19
CA ARG A 27 22.99 -9.17 0.79
C ARG A 27 21.98 -8.02 0.94
N GLY A 28 22.19 -6.88 0.27
CA GLY A 28 21.41 -5.66 0.53
C GLY A 28 20.40 -5.31 -0.55
N LEU A 29 19.30 -4.68 -0.12
CA LEU A 29 18.33 -4.00 -0.97
C LEU A 29 18.94 -2.76 -1.64
N ARG A 30 18.92 -2.70 -2.98
CA ARG A 30 19.54 -1.60 -3.75
C ARG A 30 18.54 -0.72 -4.50
N ALA A 31 17.49 -1.30 -5.07
CA ALA A 31 16.46 -0.55 -5.79
C ALA A 31 15.09 -1.24 -5.68
N ALA A 32 14.02 -0.44 -5.71
CA ALA A 32 12.65 -0.92 -5.74
C ALA A 32 11.82 -0.15 -6.77
N SER A 33 10.87 -0.79 -7.46
CA SER A 33 9.94 -0.09 -8.38
C SER A 33 8.57 -0.77 -8.51
N TRP A 34 7.53 0.03 -8.75
CA TRP A 34 6.12 -0.41 -8.85
C TRP A 34 5.80 -1.29 -10.07
N ARG A 35 6.76 -1.50 -10.98
CA ARG A 35 6.66 -2.18 -12.30
C ARG A 35 5.61 -1.64 -13.26
N PRO A 36 6.08 -1.31 -14.47
CA PRO A 36 5.50 -1.83 -15.69
C PRO A 36 6.58 -2.56 -16.50
N ALA A 37 6.55 -3.89 -16.54
CA ALA A 37 7.34 -4.69 -17.49
C ALA A 37 6.68 -6.06 -17.70
N PRO A 38 6.57 -6.55 -18.96
CA PRO A 38 6.11 -7.90 -19.23
C PRO A 38 7.17 -8.90 -18.71
N TYR A 39 6.74 -10.07 -18.25
CA TYR A 39 7.59 -11.22 -17.85
C TYR A 39 8.28 -11.18 -16.49
N THR A 40 7.90 -10.28 -15.58
CA THR A 40 8.56 -10.24 -14.28
C THR A 40 7.71 -10.97 -13.21
N VAL A 41 8.26 -12.04 -12.62
CA VAL A 41 7.62 -12.93 -11.62
C VAL A 41 7.09 -12.14 -10.41
N LEU A 42 5.87 -12.49 -10.02
CA LEU A 42 5.04 -11.82 -9.02
C LEU A 42 5.44 -12.30 -7.61
N GLU A 43 5.45 -11.37 -6.66
CA GLU A 43 5.47 -11.58 -5.18
C GLU A 43 6.84 -11.51 -4.49
N ASP A 44 7.22 -10.30 -4.06
CA ASP A 44 8.47 -10.08 -3.31
C ASP A 44 8.37 -9.10 -2.13
N VAL A 45 7.20 -8.52 -1.83
CA VAL A 45 7.09 -7.55 -0.72
C VAL A 45 5.77 -7.70 0.02
N LEU A 46 5.83 -7.80 1.34
CA LEU A 46 4.68 -7.85 2.23
C LEU A 46 4.15 -6.44 2.53
N LEU A 47 2.86 -6.32 2.83
CA LEU A 47 2.34 -5.08 3.39
C LEU A 47 2.79 -4.89 4.85
N PRO A 48 2.98 -3.63 5.30
CA PRO A 48 3.40 -3.33 6.66
C PRO A 48 2.40 -3.86 7.67
N CYS A 49 2.89 -4.15 8.89
CA CYS A 49 2.02 -4.59 9.97
C CYS A 49 1.55 -3.48 10.90
N THR A 50 2.16 -2.29 10.84
CA THR A 50 1.69 -1.20 11.69
C THR A 50 0.47 -0.53 11.07
N TRP A 51 -0.42 -0.09 11.96
CA TRP A 51 -1.64 0.59 11.56
C TRP A 51 -1.37 1.86 10.75
N ALA A 52 -0.47 2.71 11.25
CA ALA A 52 -0.18 4.00 10.63
C ALA A 52 0.39 3.84 9.22
N GLU A 53 1.22 2.81 8.99
CA GLU A 53 1.74 2.51 7.67
C GLU A 53 0.64 1.98 6.73
N LEU A 54 -0.25 1.10 7.20
CA LEU A 54 -1.40 0.63 6.40
C LEU A 54 -2.34 1.79 6.01
N GLU A 55 -2.65 2.70 6.93
CA GLU A 55 -3.42 3.91 6.60
C GLU A 55 -2.72 4.81 5.61
N GLY A 56 -1.42 5.06 5.82
CA GLY A 56 -0.62 5.88 4.93
C GLY A 56 -0.60 5.31 3.51
N LEU A 57 -0.39 4.00 3.38
CA LEU A 57 -0.44 3.31 2.10
C LEU A 57 -1.83 3.40 1.45
N ALA A 58 -2.91 3.23 2.22
CA ALA A 58 -4.26 3.41 1.69
C ALA A 58 -4.50 4.85 1.20
N ARG A 59 -4.10 5.86 1.97
CA ARG A 59 -4.23 7.28 1.59
C ARG A 59 -3.44 7.59 0.31
N ILE A 60 -2.24 7.04 0.16
CA ILE A 60 -1.42 7.14 -1.04
C ILE A 60 -2.16 6.48 -2.23
N ALA A 61 -2.67 5.26 -2.05
CA ALA A 61 -3.38 4.49 -3.07
C ALA A 61 -4.66 5.18 -3.59
N VAL A 62 -5.37 5.93 -2.74
CA VAL A 62 -6.57 6.67 -3.14
C VAL A 62 -6.29 8.11 -3.56
N GLY A 63 -5.02 8.53 -3.64
CA GLY A 63 -4.63 9.89 -4.05
C GLY A 63 -4.87 10.97 -2.99
N GLN A 64 -5.10 10.58 -1.73
CA GLN A 64 -5.25 11.49 -0.58
C GLN A 64 -3.93 11.82 0.11
N SER A 65 -2.82 11.28 -0.38
CA SER A 65 -1.47 11.55 0.08
C SER A 65 -0.50 11.49 -1.09
N ARG A 66 0.50 12.37 -1.07
CA ARG A 66 1.64 12.38 -2.00
C ARG A 66 2.91 11.77 -1.39
N ALA A 67 2.79 11.17 -0.21
CA ALA A 67 3.92 10.53 0.46
C ALA A 67 4.52 9.44 -0.43
N ARG A 68 5.85 9.32 -0.35
CA ARG A 68 6.59 8.27 -1.06
C ARG A 68 6.52 6.97 -0.25
N VAL A 69 6.53 5.87 -0.98
CA VAL A 69 6.54 4.53 -0.44
C VAL A 69 7.94 3.98 -0.55
N TYR A 70 8.35 3.22 0.46
CA TYR A 70 9.66 2.60 0.55
C TYR A 70 9.49 1.10 0.77
N VAL A 71 10.55 0.35 0.47
CA VAL A 71 10.70 -1.05 0.84
C VAL A 71 11.84 -1.13 1.84
N ARG A 72 11.69 -1.91 2.90
CA ARG A 72 12.77 -2.25 3.82
C ARG A 72 12.82 -3.74 4.06
N GLU A 73 13.99 -4.23 4.43
CA GLU A 73 14.14 -5.56 4.99
C GLU A 73 13.65 -5.56 6.45
N LEU A 74 12.89 -6.58 6.80
CA LEU A 74 12.48 -6.83 8.17
C LEU A 74 13.60 -7.62 8.86
N ALA A 75 14.38 -6.93 9.70
CA ALA A 75 15.39 -7.58 10.53
C ALA A 75 14.73 -8.63 11.45
N ASP A 76 15.49 -9.67 11.80
CA ASP A 76 15.12 -10.77 12.72
C ASP A 76 14.25 -11.92 12.18
N ALA A 77 13.87 -11.91 10.88
CA ALA A 77 12.98 -12.94 10.33
C ALA A 77 13.43 -13.58 9.00
N GLY A 78 14.68 -13.35 8.59
CA GLY A 78 15.17 -13.73 7.26
C GLY A 78 14.89 -12.64 6.21
N PRO A 79 15.06 -12.91 4.90
CA PRO A 79 15.08 -11.91 3.84
C PRO A 79 13.69 -11.39 3.44
N LEU A 80 12.81 -11.13 4.41
CA LEU A 80 11.46 -10.61 4.19
C LEU A 80 11.49 -9.11 3.94
N LEU A 81 10.85 -8.69 2.85
CA LEU A 81 10.71 -7.29 2.48
C LEU A 81 9.32 -6.80 2.83
N VAL A 82 9.23 -5.59 3.38
CA VAL A 82 7.96 -4.95 3.72
C VAL A 82 7.87 -3.56 3.09
N LEU A 83 6.66 -3.18 2.66
CA LEU A 83 6.39 -1.77 2.35
C LEU A 83 6.39 -0.94 3.63
N CYS A 84 6.95 0.25 3.59
CA CYS A 84 6.92 1.21 4.69
C CYS A 84 6.80 2.64 4.17
N LEU A 85 6.58 3.57 5.10
CA LEU A 85 6.75 5.00 4.85
C LEU A 85 8.19 5.42 5.15
N ARG A 86 8.54 6.67 4.87
CA ARG A 86 9.88 7.21 5.16
C ARG A 86 10.22 7.08 6.64
N GLY A 87 11.49 6.79 6.95
CA GLY A 87 12.03 6.87 8.31
C GLY A 87 12.70 5.61 8.84
N SER A 88 12.65 4.49 8.09
CA SER A 88 13.35 3.26 8.49
C SER A 88 14.77 3.18 7.91
N PRO A 89 15.78 2.78 8.71
CA PRO A 89 17.12 2.50 8.21
C PRO A 89 17.10 1.43 7.11
N GLY A 90 17.93 1.59 6.08
CA GLY A 90 18.02 0.66 4.95
C GLY A 90 16.80 0.65 4.02
N ALA A 91 15.82 1.53 4.23
CA ALA A 91 14.64 1.62 3.36
C ALA A 91 14.98 2.25 2.02
N VAL A 92 14.61 1.59 0.93
CA VAL A 92 14.81 2.05 -0.44
C VAL A 92 13.49 2.53 -1.02
N GLN A 93 13.50 3.72 -1.64
CA GLN A 93 12.31 4.29 -2.25
C GLN A 93 11.80 3.42 -3.41
N VAL A 94 10.48 3.24 -3.49
CA VAL A 94 9.85 2.55 -4.61
C VAL A 94 9.60 3.53 -5.75
N GLU A 95 10.30 3.30 -6.85
CA GLU A 95 10.24 4.14 -8.05
C GLU A 95 9.10 3.77 -9.01
N GLY A 96 8.76 4.70 -9.89
CA GLY A 96 7.77 4.52 -10.95
C GLY A 96 6.36 5.02 -10.59
N PRO A 97 5.44 5.04 -11.57
CA PRO A 97 4.11 5.56 -11.38
C PRO A 97 3.30 4.65 -10.44
N LEU A 98 2.65 5.25 -9.44
CA LEU A 98 1.74 4.54 -8.54
C LEU A 98 0.40 4.19 -9.22
N ALA A 99 -0.01 4.97 -10.23
CA ALA A 99 -1.34 4.85 -10.84
C ALA A 99 -1.71 3.41 -11.29
N PRO A 100 -0.82 2.62 -11.91
CA PRO A 100 -1.12 1.23 -12.31
C PRO A 100 -1.35 0.30 -11.12
N VAL A 101 -0.76 0.59 -9.97
CA VAL A 101 -0.79 -0.27 -8.77
C VAL A 101 -1.65 0.30 -7.64
N ALA A 102 -2.24 1.48 -7.82
CA ALA A 102 -3.06 2.15 -6.82
C ALA A 102 -4.27 1.30 -6.38
N GLU A 103 -4.93 0.65 -7.35
CA GLU A 103 -6.05 -0.24 -7.08
C GLU A 103 -5.66 -1.51 -6.31
N PRO A 104 -4.68 -2.32 -6.78
CA PRO A 104 -4.24 -3.48 -6.03
C PRO A 104 -3.65 -3.07 -4.67
N LEU A 105 -2.93 -1.95 -4.56
CA LEU A 105 -2.42 -1.46 -3.27
C LEU A 105 -3.56 -1.21 -2.27
N ALA A 106 -4.61 -0.50 -2.67
CA ALA A 106 -5.76 -0.26 -1.80
C ALA A 106 -6.48 -1.57 -1.41
N ALA A 107 -6.67 -2.48 -2.37
CA ALA A 107 -7.35 -3.76 -2.13
C ALA A 107 -6.55 -4.65 -1.17
N ARG A 108 -5.24 -4.80 -1.38
CA ARG A 108 -4.37 -5.62 -0.55
C ARG A 108 -4.15 -4.99 0.84
N THR A 109 -4.08 -3.66 0.93
CA THR A 109 -4.06 -2.93 2.21
C THR A 109 -5.33 -3.18 3.02
N ARG A 110 -6.50 -3.10 2.37
CA ARG A 110 -7.77 -3.46 3.03
C ARG A 110 -7.79 -4.92 3.47
N ALA A 111 -7.27 -5.85 2.65
CA ALA A 111 -7.18 -7.25 3.02
C ALA A 111 -6.28 -7.44 4.25
N ALA A 112 -5.12 -6.79 4.32
CA ALA A 112 -4.21 -6.86 5.45
C ALA A 112 -4.89 -6.37 6.75
N VAL A 113 -5.61 -5.24 6.69
CA VAL A 113 -6.42 -4.72 7.81
C VAL A 113 -7.48 -5.72 8.27
N LEU A 114 -8.11 -6.46 7.36
CA LEU A 114 -9.07 -7.52 7.71
C LEU A 114 -8.39 -8.76 8.30
N CYS A 115 -7.20 -9.13 7.83
CA CYS A 115 -6.38 -10.18 8.44
C CYS A 115 -6.02 -9.83 9.89
N VAL A 116 -5.58 -8.59 10.16
CA VAL A 116 -5.35 -8.10 11.53
C VAL A 116 -6.63 -8.23 12.38
N ALA A 117 -7.78 -7.84 11.84
CA ALA A 117 -9.05 -7.98 12.54
C ALA A 117 -9.41 -9.45 12.85
N ALA A 118 -9.03 -10.39 11.97
CA ALA A 118 -9.22 -11.81 12.20
C ALA A 118 -8.28 -12.33 13.31
N VAL A 119 -7.01 -11.93 13.30
CA VAL A 119 -6.03 -12.25 14.36
C VAL A 119 -6.51 -11.75 15.73
N HIS A 120 -6.96 -10.50 15.83
CA HIS A 120 -7.52 -9.98 17.08
C HIS A 120 -8.77 -10.73 17.53
N ARG A 121 -9.64 -11.13 16.60
CA ARG A 121 -10.83 -11.90 16.94
C ARG A 121 -10.44 -13.29 17.46
N ALA A 122 -9.52 -13.98 16.79
CA ALA A 122 -9.03 -15.30 17.20
C ALA A 122 -8.42 -15.26 18.60
N ALA A 123 -7.76 -14.15 18.95
CA ALA A 123 -7.21 -13.91 20.29
C ALA A 123 -8.22 -13.33 21.30
N GLY A 124 -9.53 -13.40 21.05
CA GLY A 124 -10.57 -12.92 21.97
C GLY A 124 -10.69 -11.39 22.10
N ARG A 125 -9.87 -10.61 21.40
CA ARG A 125 -9.85 -9.14 21.45
C ARG A 125 -10.90 -8.54 20.50
N THR A 126 -12.18 -8.73 20.82
CA THR A 126 -13.32 -8.34 19.98
C THR A 126 -13.38 -6.83 19.69
N GLY A 127 -13.13 -5.98 20.69
CA GLY A 127 -13.09 -4.52 20.53
C GLY A 127 -12.03 -4.07 19.51
N GLN A 128 -10.81 -4.62 19.61
CA GLN A 128 -9.75 -4.36 18.64
C GLN A 128 -10.16 -4.86 17.25
N ALA A 129 -10.73 -6.07 17.14
CA ALA A 129 -11.20 -6.60 15.87
C ALA A 129 -12.27 -5.69 15.21
N GLN A 130 -13.15 -5.05 15.98
CA GLN A 130 -14.13 -4.09 15.47
C GLN A 130 -13.49 -2.80 14.97
N VAL A 131 -12.51 -2.26 15.70
CA VAL A 131 -11.72 -1.10 15.26
C VAL A 131 -11.08 -1.38 13.90
N TRP A 132 -10.40 -2.52 13.76
CA TRP A 132 -9.78 -2.93 12.49
C TRP A 132 -10.80 -3.14 11.36
N ARG A 133 -12.00 -3.65 11.65
CA ARG A 133 -13.08 -3.71 10.65
C ARG A 133 -13.58 -2.34 10.21
N ALA A 134 -13.76 -1.41 11.15
CA ALA A 134 -14.21 -0.06 10.84
C ALA A 134 -13.22 0.64 9.90
N ARG A 135 -11.94 0.45 10.17
CA ARG A 135 -10.81 0.90 9.36
C ARG A 135 -10.81 0.34 7.94
N ALA A 136 -11.02 -0.98 7.79
CA ALA A 136 -11.16 -1.60 6.46
C ALA A 136 -12.32 -1.01 5.66
N ARG A 137 -13.42 -0.62 6.33
CA ARG A 137 -14.56 0.07 5.70
C ARG A 137 -14.20 1.50 5.29
N GLN A 138 -13.42 2.23 6.10
CA GLN A 138 -12.96 3.58 5.75
C GLN A 138 -12.11 3.58 4.47
N ILE A 139 -11.18 2.62 4.33
CA ILE A 139 -10.37 2.47 3.11
C ILE A 139 -11.28 2.28 1.88
N LEU A 140 -12.28 1.40 1.97
CA LEU A 140 -13.25 1.18 0.89
C LEU A 140 -14.05 2.46 0.56
N LYS A 141 -14.52 3.19 1.59
CA LYS A 141 -15.26 4.44 1.40
C LYS A 141 -14.39 5.51 0.74
N ALA A 142 -13.16 5.73 1.22
CA ALA A 142 -12.21 6.67 0.66
C ALA A 142 -11.93 6.38 -0.82
N ARG A 143 -11.77 5.09 -1.18
CA ARG A 143 -11.59 4.68 -2.58
C ARG A 143 -12.81 5.00 -3.44
N ARG A 144 -14.03 4.73 -2.96
CA ARG A 144 -15.27 5.07 -3.67
C ARG A 144 -15.37 6.58 -3.90
N SER A 145 -15.08 7.38 -2.88
CA SER A 145 -15.06 8.84 -3.00
C SER A 145 -14.01 9.33 -3.99
N ALA A 146 -12.79 8.77 -3.96
CA ALA A 146 -11.73 9.12 -4.90
C ALA A 146 -12.09 8.77 -6.37
N ARG A 147 -12.83 7.68 -6.61
CA ARG A 147 -13.37 7.37 -7.95
C ARG A 147 -14.45 8.35 -8.37
N ARG A 148 -15.40 8.67 -7.48
CA ARG A 148 -16.51 9.59 -7.77
C ARG A 148 -16.03 11.02 -8.04
N GLY A 149 -15.01 11.49 -7.32
CA GLY A 149 -14.38 12.80 -7.58
C GLY A 149 -13.66 12.90 -8.92
N ARG A 150 -13.40 11.78 -9.61
CA ARG A 150 -12.80 11.73 -10.95
C ARG A 150 -13.82 11.88 -12.09
N SER A 151 -15.13 11.88 -11.79
CA SER A 151 -16.21 11.78 -12.78
C SER A 151 -16.87 13.10 -13.20
N VAL A 152 -16.37 14.28 -12.81
CA VAL A 152 -17.07 15.57 -13.10
C VAL A 152 -16.15 16.69 -13.65
N ARG A 153 -14.88 16.42 -13.96
CA ARG A 153 -14.01 17.42 -14.62
C ARG A 153 -13.23 16.82 -15.77
N THR A 154 -13.93 16.33 -16.77
CA THR A 154 -13.36 15.99 -18.09
C THR A 154 -14.49 15.92 -19.13
N ALA A 155 -15.13 17.06 -19.39
CA ALA A 155 -15.95 17.30 -20.59
C ALA A 155 -16.30 18.80 -20.71
N SER A 156 -15.31 19.66 -20.90
CA SER A 156 -15.45 21.01 -21.48
C SER A 156 -14.07 21.48 -21.95
N ALA A 157 -13.44 20.68 -22.80
CA ALA A 157 -12.30 21.10 -23.60
C ALA A 157 -12.70 20.99 -25.08
N GLY A 158 -13.47 21.99 -25.50
CA GLY A 158 -13.78 22.30 -26.90
C GLY A 158 -14.22 23.75 -26.88
N LEU A 159 -13.62 24.71 -27.57
CA LEU A 159 -12.72 24.71 -28.73
C LEU A 159 -11.77 25.91 -28.60
N PRO A 160 -10.58 25.91 -29.23
CA PRO A 160 -9.87 27.15 -29.49
C PRO A 160 -10.66 27.95 -30.54
N SER A 161 -11.15 29.13 -30.18
CA SER A 161 -11.68 30.09 -31.16
C SER A 161 -10.52 30.56 -32.04
N LEU A 162 -10.46 30.05 -33.26
CA LEU A 162 -9.63 30.60 -34.33
C LEU A 162 -10.03 32.06 -34.55
N GLY A 163 -9.02 32.93 -34.61
CA GLY A 163 -9.21 34.35 -34.84
C GLY A 163 -9.89 34.66 -36.17
N HIS A 164 -10.60 35.78 -36.19
CA HIS A 164 -10.79 36.53 -37.41
C HIS A 164 -10.42 37.99 -37.16
N ARG A 165 -9.37 38.41 -37.89
CA ARG A 165 -9.10 39.81 -38.21
C ARG A 165 -10.33 40.39 -38.92
N ARG A 166 -10.75 41.57 -38.51
CA ARG A 166 -10.86 42.76 -39.37
C ARG A 166 -10.82 44.00 -38.50
#